data_AF-A0A0M0SWF1-F1
#
_entry.id   AF-A0A0M0SWF1-F1
#
_cell.length_a   1.000
_cell.length_b   1.000
_cell.length_c   1.000
_cell.angle_alpha   90.00
_cell.angle_beta   90.00
_cell.angle_gamma   90.00
#
_symmetry.space_group_name_H-M   'P 1'
#
loop_
_entity.id
_entity.type
_entity.pdbx_description
1 polymer ?
#
loop_
_entity_poly.entity_id
_entity_poly.type
_entity_poly.pdbx_seq_one_letter_code
_entity_poly.pdbx_strand_id
1 'polypeptide(L)'
;MSKVYLIGFMGTGKSAVGRRLCTQYEVDELDERFEREQEKTIAAYFVEHGEAGFRTREGELLKNSKAELVVTGGGIVERPENRSFMKDSGTIIWIDTPFDLIWERIASDPNRPLVTEREQVKQLFERRYSLYAEIATVRLEGTASIDELARAIETVLEEKS
;
A
#
# COMPACT_ATOMS: atom_id res chain seq x y z
N MET A 1 -13.15 -1.74 16.81
CA MET A 1 -11.99 -0.86 16.55
C MET A 1 -11.98 -0.49 15.08
N SER A 2 -11.73 0.76 14.72
CA SER A 2 -11.62 1.17 13.31
C SER A 2 -10.25 0.76 12.78
N LYS A 3 -10.18 0.18 11.59
CA LYS A 3 -8.91 -0.25 10.98
C LYS A 3 -8.03 0.93 10.61
N VAL A 4 -6.73 0.69 10.47
CA VAL A 4 -5.77 1.62 9.86
C VAL A 4 -5.31 1.03 8.52
N TYR A 5 -5.44 1.81 7.45
CA TYR A 5 -5.02 1.43 6.10
C TYR A 5 -3.79 2.24 5.70
N LEU A 6 -2.70 1.56 5.34
CA LEU A 6 -1.50 2.20 4.84
C LEU A 6 -1.49 2.20 3.32
N ILE A 7 -1.59 3.39 2.72
CA ILE A 7 -1.59 3.60 1.27
C ILE A 7 -0.37 4.42 0.82
N GLY A 8 -0.10 4.36 -0.48
CA GLY A 8 0.99 5.10 -1.12
C GLY A 8 1.60 4.29 -2.25
N PHE A 9 2.42 4.95 -3.07
CA PHE A 9 3.02 4.33 -4.24
C PHE A 9 3.98 3.19 -3.87
N MET A 10 4.41 2.38 -4.84
CA MET A 10 5.48 1.41 -4.58
C MET A 10 6.78 2.15 -4.18
N GLY A 11 7.64 1.52 -3.37
CA GLY A 11 8.90 2.15 -2.93
C GLY A 11 8.76 3.21 -1.82
N THR A 12 7.56 3.49 -1.32
CA THR A 12 7.37 4.46 -0.21
C THR A 12 7.73 3.89 1.17
N GLY A 13 8.00 2.58 1.28
CA GLY A 13 8.41 1.95 2.54
C GLY A 13 7.30 1.28 3.35
N LYS A 14 6.07 1.20 2.83
CA LYS A 14 4.90 0.62 3.53
C LYS A 14 5.16 -0.76 4.14
N SER A 15 5.65 -1.71 3.36
CA SER A 15 5.91 -3.07 3.85
C SER A 15 7.05 -3.10 4.90
N ALA A 16 8.02 -2.18 4.82
CA ALA A 16 9.06 -2.06 5.84
C ALA A 16 8.51 -1.55 7.17
N VAL A 17 7.62 -0.55 7.13
CA VAL A 17 6.92 -0.06 8.32
C VAL A 17 5.96 -1.11 8.88
N GLY A 18 5.21 -1.81 8.03
CA GLY A 18 4.35 -2.93 8.45
C GLY A 18 5.13 -4.02 9.19
N ARG A 19 6.29 -4.44 8.66
CA ARG A 19 7.18 -5.39 9.34
C ARG A 19 7.75 -4.86 10.66
N ARG A 20 7.95 -3.55 10.78
CA ARG A 20 8.41 -2.93 12.03
C ARG A 20 7.32 -2.93 13.11
N LEU A 21 6.05 -2.91 12.72
CA LEU A 21 4.90 -2.86 13.63
C LEU A 21 4.27 -4.23 13.93
N CYS A 22 4.57 -5.26 13.13
CA CYS A 22 3.95 -6.58 13.28
C CYS A 22 4.32 -7.34 14.57
N THR A 23 5.29 -6.85 15.35
CA THR A 23 5.63 -7.42 16.66
C THR A 23 4.68 -6.97 17.76
N GLN A 24 3.94 -5.89 17.55
CA GLN A 24 3.05 -5.27 18.54
C GLN A 24 1.59 -5.25 18.09
N TYR A 25 1.34 -5.20 16.78
CA TYR A 25 0.01 -5.10 16.20
C TYR A 25 -0.26 -6.23 15.22
N GLU A 26 -1.52 -6.61 15.05
CA GLU A 26 -1.89 -7.47 13.92
C GLU A 26 -1.76 -6.68 12.61
N VAL A 27 -0.87 -7.15 11.73
CA VAL A 27 -0.60 -6.53 10.43
C VAL A 27 -0.96 -7.50 9.30
N ASP A 28 -1.77 -7.05 8.35
CA ASP A 28 -2.07 -7.77 7.10
C ASP A 28 -1.41 -7.04 5.92
N GLU A 29 -0.33 -7.62 5.38
CA GLU A 29 0.29 -7.16 4.14
C GLU A 29 -0.43 -7.84 2.97
N LEU A 30 -1.28 -7.09 2.27
CA LEU A 30 -2.20 -7.64 1.28
C LEU A 30 -1.48 -8.23 0.06
N ASP A 31 -0.37 -7.64 -0.38
CA ASP A 31 0.39 -8.16 -1.53
C ASP A 31 1.08 -9.47 -1.14
N GLU A 32 1.71 -9.53 0.06
CA GLU A 32 2.33 -10.78 0.55
C GLU A 32 1.29 -11.87 0.83
N ARG A 33 0.14 -11.51 1.40
CA ARG A 33 -0.98 -12.42 1.62
C ARG A 33 -1.56 -12.93 0.30
N PHE A 34 -1.70 -12.06 -0.69
CA PHE A 34 -2.16 -12.45 -2.02
C PHE A 34 -1.25 -13.51 -2.62
N GLU A 35 0.07 -13.26 -2.66
CA GLU A 35 1.01 -14.20 -3.26
C GLU A 35 1.03 -15.54 -2.53
N ARG A 36 0.91 -15.51 -1.20
CA ARG A 36 0.80 -16.72 -0.37
C ARG A 36 -0.48 -17.51 -0.67
N GLU A 37 -1.63 -16.85 -0.77
CA GLU A 37 -2.92 -17.51 -1.03
C GLU A 37 -3.05 -18.02 -2.48
N GLN A 38 -2.37 -17.38 -3.44
CA GLN A 38 -2.38 -17.79 -4.85
C GLN A 38 -1.24 -18.74 -5.22
N GLU A 39 -0.29 -18.98 -4.31
CA GLU A 39 0.95 -19.75 -4.54
C GLU A 39 1.73 -19.25 -5.78
N LYS A 40 1.62 -17.95 -6.09
CA LYS A 40 2.16 -17.31 -7.29
C LYS A 40 2.49 -15.85 -7.00
N THR A 41 3.47 -15.31 -7.73
CA THR A 41 3.74 -13.86 -7.66
C THR A 41 2.59 -13.07 -8.29
N ILE A 42 2.42 -11.81 -7.86
CA ILE A 42 1.45 -10.90 -8.45
C ILE A 42 1.72 -10.76 -9.96
N ALA A 43 2.97 -10.66 -10.37
CA ALA A 43 3.34 -10.56 -11.78
C ALA A 43 2.87 -11.77 -12.60
N ALA A 44 3.05 -12.99 -12.09
CA ALA A 44 2.56 -14.20 -12.74
C ALA A 44 1.03 -14.23 -12.80
N TYR A 45 0.36 -13.83 -11.71
CA TYR A 45 -1.10 -13.75 -11.67
C TYR A 45 -1.66 -12.75 -12.69
N PHE A 46 -1.03 -11.59 -12.86
CA PHE A 46 -1.40 -10.59 -13.87
C PHE A 46 -1.31 -11.14 -15.29
N VAL A 47 -0.32 -11.97 -15.60
CA VAL A 47 -0.18 -12.61 -16.93
C VAL A 47 -1.33 -13.57 -17.21
N GLU A 48 -1.76 -14.34 -16.20
CA GLU A 48 -2.81 -15.35 -16.36
C GLU A 48 -4.23 -14.77 -16.32
N HIS A 49 -4.47 -13.78 -15.45
CA HIS A 49 -5.82 -13.29 -15.12
C HIS A 49 -6.05 -11.82 -15.47
N GLY A 50 -5.02 -11.12 -15.94
CA GLY A 50 -5.06 -9.69 -16.20
C GLY A 50 -5.19 -8.84 -14.93
N GLU A 51 -5.02 -7.52 -15.11
CA GLU A 51 -5.17 -6.57 -14.01
C GLU A 51 -6.57 -6.60 -13.40
N ALA A 52 -7.62 -6.72 -14.23
CA ALA A 52 -8.99 -6.74 -13.75
C ALA A 52 -9.25 -7.91 -12.77
N GLY A 53 -8.70 -9.10 -13.06
CA GLY A 53 -8.79 -10.26 -12.17
C GLY A 53 -8.07 -10.02 -10.85
N PHE A 54 -6.83 -9.51 -10.91
CA PHE A 54 -6.07 -9.15 -9.71
C PHE A 54 -6.81 -8.15 -8.83
N ARG A 55 -7.31 -7.05 -9.42
CA ARG A 55 -7.99 -5.98 -8.67
C ARG A 55 -9.28 -6.47 -8.00
N THR A 56 -9.95 -7.47 -8.56
CA THR A 56 -11.12 -8.09 -7.91
C THR A 56 -10.70 -8.81 -6.64
N ARG A 57 -9.66 -9.66 -6.73
CA ARG A 57 -9.13 -10.39 -5.58
C ARG A 57 -8.50 -9.49 -4.53
N GLU A 58 -7.76 -8.46 -4.95
CA GLU A 58 -7.18 -7.44 -4.07
C GLU A 58 -8.27 -6.77 -3.22
N GLY A 59 -9.42 -6.43 -3.82
CA GLY A 59 -10.57 -5.88 -3.10
C GLY A 59 -11.26 -6.88 -2.15
N GLU A 60 -11.28 -8.17 -2.49
CA GLU A 60 -11.79 -9.23 -1.60
C GLU A 60 -10.90 -9.39 -0.36
N LEU A 61 -9.58 -9.42 -0.55
CA LEU A 61 -8.60 -9.50 0.54
C LEU A 61 -8.72 -8.30 1.49
N LEU A 62 -8.79 -7.09 0.94
CA LEU A 62 -8.99 -5.85 1.70
C LEU A 62 -10.23 -5.94 2.62
N LYS A 63 -11.37 -6.39 2.08
CA LYS A 63 -12.62 -6.52 2.83
C LYS A 63 -12.57 -7.60 3.90
N ASN A 64 -11.86 -8.70 3.61
CA ASN A 64 -11.79 -9.85 4.49
C ASN A 64 -10.72 -9.73 5.59
N SER A 65 -9.78 -8.79 5.46
CA SER A 65 -8.78 -8.54 6.50
C SER A 65 -9.43 -8.25 7.85
N LYS A 66 -8.85 -8.81 8.92
CA LYS A 66 -9.28 -8.59 10.32
C LYS A 66 -8.22 -7.87 11.16
N ALA A 67 -7.05 -7.62 10.57
CA ALA A 67 -5.94 -6.93 11.19
C ALA A 67 -6.28 -5.49 11.54
N GLU A 68 -5.58 -4.96 12.54
CA GLU A 68 -5.65 -3.57 12.97
C GLU A 68 -5.00 -2.66 11.93
N LEU A 69 -3.82 -3.07 11.42
CA LEU A 69 -3.09 -2.38 10.37
C LEU A 69 -3.10 -3.20 9.07
N VAL A 70 -3.61 -2.60 8.01
CA VAL A 70 -3.64 -3.21 6.67
C VAL A 70 -2.67 -2.46 5.76
N VAL A 71 -1.60 -3.14 5.35
CA VAL A 71 -0.63 -2.62 4.39
C VAL A 71 -1.07 -3.01 2.99
N THR A 72 -1.23 -2.01 2.13
CA THR A 72 -1.86 -2.19 0.81
C THR A 72 -0.86 -2.12 -0.35
N GLY A 73 -1.19 -2.79 -1.45
CA GLY A 73 -0.53 -2.60 -2.73
C GLY A 73 -0.77 -1.20 -3.30
N GLY A 74 0.18 -0.69 -4.08
CA GLY A 74 0.11 0.69 -4.60
C GLY A 74 -1.11 0.96 -5.49
N GLY A 75 -1.68 -0.06 -6.13
CA GLY A 75 -2.85 0.09 -6.98
C GLY A 75 -4.20 -0.10 -6.27
N ILE A 76 -4.22 -0.30 -4.94
CA ILE A 76 -5.45 -0.53 -4.19
C ILE A 76 -6.50 0.56 -4.43
N VAL A 77 -6.03 1.80 -4.65
CA VAL A 77 -6.84 3.00 -4.84
C VAL A 77 -7.42 3.12 -6.24
N GLU A 78 -7.08 2.26 -7.19
CA GLU A 78 -7.60 2.35 -8.57
C GLU A 78 -9.10 2.05 -8.60
N ARG A 79 -9.58 1.13 -7.74
CA ARG A 79 -11.00 0.78 -7.64
C ARG A 79 -11.77 1.72 -6.71
N PRO A 80 -12.82 2.41 -7.19
CA PRO A 80 -13.67 3.26 -6.35
C PRO A 80 -14.26 2.51 -5.15
N GLU A 81 -14.58 1.23 -5.30
CA GLU A 81 -15.17 0.41 -4.24
C GLU A 81 -14.20 0.19 -3.08
N ASN A 82 -12.89 0.04 -3.37
CA ASN A 82 -11.86 -0.08 -2.34
C ASN A 82 -11.70 1.24 -1.59
N ARG A 83 -11.73 2.37 -2.32
CA ARG A 83 -11.67 3.71 -1.72
C ARG A 83 -12.86 3.96 -0.79
N SER A 84 -14.08 3.68 -1.23
CA SER A 84 -15.29 3.80 -0.40
C SER A 84 -15.19 2.91 0.83
N PHE A 85 -14.85 1.63 0.65
CA PHE A 85 -14.73 0.70 1.77
C PHE A 85 -13.73 1.17 2.82
N MET A 86 -12.54 1.64 2.42
CA MET A 86 -11.54 2.14 3.37
C MET A 86 -12.04 3.39 4.10
N LYS A 87 -12.68 4.34 3.39
CA LYS A 87 -13.25 5.57 3.99
C LYS A 87 -14.33 5.23 5.04
N ASP A 88 -15.14 4.22 4.76
CA ASP A 88 -16.28 3.85 5.61
C ASP A 88 -15.88 2.99 6.83
N SER A 89 -14.68 2.39 6.82
CA SER A 89 -14.31 1.35 7.80
C SER A 89 -13.04 1.62 8.60
N GLY A 90 -12.32 2.71 8.32
CA GLY A 90 -11.04 2.96 8.98
C GLY A 90 -10.40 4.32 8.70
N THR A 91 -9.23 4.51 9.29
CA THR A 91 -8.36 5.67 9.06
C THR A 91 -7.39 5.34 7.95
N ILE A 92 -7.24 6.24 6.98
CA ILE A 92 -6.36 6.03 5.83
C ILE A 92 -5.10 6.88 6.02
N ILE A 93 -3.97 6.22 6.21
CA ILE A 93 -2.65 6.85 6.32
C ILE A 93 -1.96 6.74 4.96
N TRP A 94 -1.64 7.88 4.37
CA TRP A 94 -0.87 7.96 3.15
C TRP A 94 0.60 8.30 3.45
N ILE A 95 1.51 7.42 3.06
CA ILE A 95 2.94 7.75 3.00
C ILE A 95 3.21 8.45 1.67
N ASP A 96 3.30 9.77 1.71
CA ASP A 96 3.60 10.59 0.55
C ASP A 96 5.11 10.72 0.36
N THR A 97 5.64 10.18 -0.73
CA THR A 97 7.07 10.21 -1.04
C THR A 97 7.26 10.90 -2.38
N PRO A 98 8.21 11.85 -2.49
CA PRO A 98 8.56 12.45 -3.77
C PRO A 98 8.94 11.39 -4.81
N PHE A 99 8.49 11.60 -6.05
CA PHE A 99 8.73 10.64 -7.14
C PHE A 99 10.20 10.33 -7.37
N ASP A 100 11.09 11.32 -7.27
CA ASP A 100 12.52 11.09 -7.49
C ASP A 100 13.12 10.14 -6.45
N LEU A 101 12.72 10.25 -5.18
CA LEU A 101 13.14 9.32 -4.14
C LEU A 101 12.53 7.92 -4.33
N ILE A 102 11.28 7.84 -4.79
CA ILE A 102 10.67 6.56 -5.18
C ILE A 102 11.50 5.93 -6.31
N TRP A 103 11.81 6.70 -7.34
CA TRP A 103 12.54 6.25 -8.51
C TRP A 103 13.92 5.70 -8.13
N GLU A 104 14.66 6.41 -7.28
CA GLU A 104 15.94 5.94 -6.74
C GLU A 104 15.82 4.57 -6.06
N ARG A 105 14.77 4.38 -5.24
CA ARG A 105 14.54 3.12 -4.50
C ARG A 105 14.16 1.95 -5.41
N ILE A 106 13.34 2.18 -6.45
CA ILE A 106 12.85 1.11 -7.32
C ILE A 106 13.79 0.80 -8.49
N ALA A 107 14.50 1.80 -9.02
CA ALA A 107 15.43 1.61 -10.14
C ALA A 107 16.65 0.79 -9.74
N SER A 108 17.01 0.79 -8.45
CA SER A 108 18.06 -0.05 -7.89
C SER A 108 17.62 -1.47 -7.52
N ASP A 109 16.32 -1.80 -7.63
CA ASP A 109 15.78 -3.09 -7.19
C ASP A 109 15.87 -4.16 -8.30
N PRO A 110 16.77 -5.16 -8.17
CA PRO A 110 16.94 -6.21 -9.18
C PRO A 110 15.70 -7.10 -9.36
N ASN A 111 14.75 -7.08 -8.41
CA ASN A 111 13.51 -7.86 -8.50
C ASN A 111 12.40 -7.13 -9.26
N ARG A 112 12.65 -5.92 -9.78
CA ARG A 112 11.68 -5.14 -10.56
C ARG A 112 12.15 -4.89 -12.01
N PRO A 113 12.47 -5.94 -12.79
CA PRO A 113 12.98 -5.81 -14.16
C PRO A 113 11.96 -5.22 -15.16
N LEU A 114 10.71 -5.04 -14.76
CA LEU A 114 9.63 -4.41 -15.55
C LEU A 114 9.54 -2.88 -15.41
N VAL A 115 10.40 -2.27 -14.58
CA VAL A 115 10.50 -0.80 -14.43
C VAL A 115 11.39 -0.26 -15.57
N THR A 116 10.95 -0.43 -16.81
CA THR A 116 11.80 -0.14 -17.99
C THR A 116 11.74 1.32 -18.43
N GLU A 117 10.74 2.11 -18.01
CA GLU A 117 10.60 3.50 -18.43
C GLU A 117 10.16 4.43 -17.30
N ARG A 118 11.08 5.28 -16.82
CA ARG A 118 10.83 6.29 -15.77
C ARG A 118 9.57 7.10 -16.04
N GLU A 119 9.35 7.48 -17.29
CA GLU A 119 8.21 8.31 -17.69
C GLU A 119 6.87 7.58 -17.52
N GLN A 120 6.78 6.30 -17.88
CA GLN A 120 5.56 5.50 -17.67
C GLN A 120 5.24 5.37 -16.17
N VAL A 121 6.27 5.15 -15.35
CA VAL A 121 6.11 5.06 -13.90
C VAL A 121 5.70 6.42 -13.30
N LYS A 122 6.23 7.52 -13.83
CA LYS A 122 5.85 8.87 -13.43
C LYS A 122 4.40 9.17 -13.76
N GLN A 123 3.93 8.84 -14.96
CA GLN A 123 2.52 8.99 -15.34
C GLN A 123 1.60 8.17 -14.43
N LEU A 124 1.99 6.93 -14.11
CA LEU A 124 1.25 6.09 -13.16
C LEU A 124 1.23 6.69 -11.75
N PHE A 125 2.35 7.25 -11.29
CA PHE A 125 2.46 7.95 -10.02
C PHE A 125 1.52 9.16 -9.99
N GLU A 126 1.57 10.05 -10.98
CA GLU A 126 0.74 11.25 -11.07
C GLU A 126 -0.76 10.92 -11.06
N ARG A 127 -1.17 9.90 -11.81
CA ARG A 127 -2.55 9.41 -11.81
C ARG A 127 -2.98 8.99 -10.41
N ARG A 128 -2.19 8.17 -9.73
CA ARG A 128 -2.51 7.64 -8.39
C ARG A 128 -2.36 8.68 -7.29
N TYR A 129 -1.51 9.68 -7.47
CA TYR A 129 -1.26 10.74 -6.49
C TYR A 129 -2.55 11.46 -6.10
N SER A 130 -3.34 11.85 -7.11
CA SER A 130 -4.65 12.49 -6.89
C SER A 130 -5.60 11.59 -6.10
N LEU A 131 -5.60 10.28 -6.36
CA LEU A 131 -6.43 9.30 -5.66
C LEU A 131 -5.98 9.08 -4.22
N TYR A 132 -4.66 9.06 -3.95
CA TYR A 132 -4.16 8.99 -2.57
C TYR A 132 -4.56 10.24 -1.78
N ALA A 133 -4.34 11.42 -2.35
CA ALA A 133 -4.66 12.70 -1.72
C ALA A 133 -6.17 12.86 -1.44
N GLU A 134 -7.03 12.35 -2.33
CA GLU A 134 -8.49 12.42 -2.18
C GLU A 134 -9.02 11.61 -0.99
N ILE A 135 -8.33 10.53 -0.62
CA ILE A 135 -8.85 9.58 0.39
C ILE A 135 -8.08 9.59 1.70
N ALA A 136 -6.88 10.16 1.74
CA ALA A 136 -6.04 10.17 2.93
C ALA A 136 -6.73 10.93 4.08
N THR A 137 -6.78 10.30 5.24
CA THR A 137 -7.16 10.94 6.51
C THR A 137 -5.93 11.57 7.17
N VAL A 138 -4.79 10.89 7.08
CA VAL A 138 -3.49 11.35 7.59
C VAL A 138 -2.47 11.24 6.48
N ARG A 139 -1.67 12.29 6.28
CA ARG A 139 -0.53 12.31 5.36
C ARG A 139 0.76 12.29 6.17
N LEU A 140 1.64 11.34 5.88
CA LEU A 140 2.97 11.23 6.46
C LEU A 140 4.03 11.46 5.37
N GLU A 141 5.08 12.19 5.72
CA GLU A 141 6.21 12.45 4.82
C GLU A 141 7.09 11.21 4.70
N GLY A 142 7.11 10.60 3.52
CA GLY A 142 7.89 9.38 3.22
C GLY A 142 9.40 9.56 3.10
N THR A 143 9.88 10.79 3.32
CA THR A 143 11.29 11.11 3.55
C THR A 143 11.72 10.82 4.99
N ALA A 144 10.78 10.67 5.93
CA ALA A 144 11.06 10.26 7.30
C ALA A 144 11.60 8.83 7.37
N SER A 145 12.31 8.52 8.44
CA SER A 145 12.82 7.17 8.70
C SER A 145 11.68 6.19 8.99
N ILE A 146 11.96 4.89 8.81
CA ILE A 146 10.99 3.83 9.11
C ILE A 146 10.53 3.89 10.58
N ASP A 147 11.42 4.23 11.51
CA ASP A 147 11.06 4.35 12.93
C ASP A 147 10.17 5.57 13.21
N GLU A 148 10.40 6.71 12.54
CA GLU A 148 9.52 7.88 12.67
C GLU A 148 8.13 7.61 12.09
N LEU A 149 8.06 6.97 10.93
CA LEU A 149 6.80 6.54 10.32
C LEU A 149 6.06 5.53 11.20
N ALA A 150 6.78 4.55 11.75
CA ALA A 150 6.22 3.56 12.66
C ALA A 150 5.61 4.23 13.89
N ARG A 151 6.33 5.13 14.57
CA ARG A 151 5.82 5.88 15.73
C ARG A 151 4.58 6.70 15.41
N ALA A 152 4.55 7.37 14.26
CA ALA A 152 3.38 8.14 13.85
C ALA A 152 2.15 7.25 13.61
N ILE A 153 2.34 6.05 13.05
CA ILE A 153 1.26 5.08 12.84
C ILE A 153 0.83 4.45 14.17
N GLU A 154 1.76 4.17 15.09
CA GLU A 154 1.48 3.70 16.46
C GLU A 154 0.55 4.67 17.18
N THR A 155 0.83 5.98 17.13
CA THR A 155 -0.07 6.99 17.73
C THR A 155 -1.49 6.90 17.18
N VAL A 156 -1.66 6.69 15.87
CA VAL A 156 -2.99 6.54 15.25
C VAL A 156 -3.65 5.22 15.67
N LEU A 157 -2.90 4.14 15.83
CA LEU A 157 -3.42 2.85 16.28
C LEU A 157 -3.89 2.93 17.75
N GLU A 158 -3.10 3.55 18.62
CA GLU A 158 -3.42 3.74 20.05
C GLU A 158 -4.67 4.60 20.28
N GLU A 159 -4.89 5.64 19.47
CA GLU A 159 -6.11 6.46 19.54
C GLU A 159 -7.39 5.69 19.16
N LYS A 160 -7.26 4.50 18.57
CA LYS A 160 -8.38 3.66 18.10
C LYS A 160 -8.60 2.38 18.92
N SER A 161 -7.69 2.06 19.84
CA SER A 161 -7.80 0.96 20.81
C SER A 161 -8.77 1.33 21.94
#